data_AF-A0A521W5H5-F1
#
_entry.id   AF-A0A521W5H5-F1
#
_cell.length_a   1.000
_cell.length_b   1.000
_cell.length_c   1.000
_cell.angle_alpha   90.00
_cell.angle_beta   90.00
_cell.angle_gamma   90.00
#
_symmetry.space_group_name_H-M   'P 1'
#
loop_
_entity.id
_entity.type
_entity.pdbx_description
1 polymer ?
#
loop_
_entity_poly.entity_id
_entity_poly.type
_entity_poly.pdbx_seq_one_letter_code
_entity_poly.pdbx_strand_id
1 'polypeptide(L)'
;MYAITHVDLGTPASGAGELVTLEIDGRSVLVPAGSSVMRAAAAAGIRIPKLCATDLLKAFGSCRLCLVEIEGQRGRPASCTTAVAEGMQV
;
A
#
# COMPACT_ATOMS: atom_id res chain seq x y z
N MET A 1 -12.17 14.54 -16.33
CA MET A 1 -10.76 14.94 -16.25
C MET A 1 -10.45 15.12 -14.78
N TYR A 2 -9.51 14.36 -14.20
CA TYR A 2 -9.14 14.56 -12.79
C TYR A 2 -8.42 15.89 -12.62
N ALA A 3 -8.59 16.53 -11.47
CA ALA A 3 -7.91 17.77 -11.16
C ALA A 3 -6.39 17.54 -11.07
N ILE A 4 -5.59 18.57 -11.37
CA ILE A 4 -4.13 18.56 -11.18
C ILE A 4 -3.71 18.26 -9.73
N THR A 5 -4.65 18.34 -8.79
CA THR A 5 -4.48 18.07 -7.37
C THR A 5 -4.77 16.62 -6.98
N HIS A 6 -5.20 15.76 -7.92
CA HIS A 6 -5.48 14.36 -7.63
C HIS A 6 -4.19 13.61 -7.28
N VAL A 7 -4.19 12.94 -6.12
CA VAL A 7 -3.08 12.09 -5.68
C VAL A 7 -3.52 10.64 -5.82
N ASP A 8 -2.90 9.93 -6.76
CA ASP A 8 -3.15 8.50 -6.95
C ASP A 8 -2.47 7.68 -5.83
N LEU A 9 -3.29 7.04 -5.00
CA LEU A 9 -2.84 6.23 -3.86
C LEU A 9 -2.42 4.80 -4.23
N GLY A 10 -2.45 4.46 -5.53
CA GLY A 10 -1.87 3.24 -6.10
C GLY A 10 -2.76 2.01 -6.04
N THR A 11 -3.63 1.90 -5.05
CA THR A 11 -4.66 0.86 -5.02
C THR A 11 -5.94 1.43 -4.42
N PRO A 12 -7.11 0.87 -4.78
CA PRO A 12 -8.40 1.34 -4.27
C PRO A 12 -8.47 1.25 -2.75
N ALA A 13 -9.33 2.07 -2.15
CA ALA A 13 -9.61 2.00 -0.72
C ALA A 13 -10.21 0.64 -0.36
N SER A 14 -9.82 0.08 0.79
CA SER A 14 -10.58 -1.01 1.36
C SER A 14 -11.90 -0.48 1.94
N GLY A 15 -12.97 -1.25 1.82
CA GLY A 15 -14.29 -0.93 2.39
C GLY A 15 -14.46 -1.38 3.84
N ALA A 16 -13.39 -1.85 4.49
CA ALA A 16 -13.45 -2.34 5.86
C ALA A 16 -13.53 -1.17 6.85
N GLY A 17 -14.37 -1.29 7.88
CA GLY A 17 -14.53 -0.28 8.94
C GLY A 17 -13.52 -0.39 10.08
N GLU A 18 -12.80 -1.51 10.17
CA GLU A 18 -11.78 -1.75 11.20
C GLU A 18 -10.44 -1.12 10.78
N LEU A 19 -9.77 -0.45 11.71
CA LEU A 19 -8.45 0.14 11.49
C LEU A 19 -7.36 -0.77 12.06
N VAL A 20 -6.26 -0.91 11.33
CA VAL A 20 -5.06 -1.62 11.77
C VAL A 20 -3.87 -0.68 11.83
N THR A 21 -2.99 -0.92 12.79
CA THR A 21 -1.75 -0.18 12.98
C THR A 21 -0.58 -1.02 12.45
N LEU A 22 0.24 -0.42 11.61
CA LEU A 22 1.47 -1.03 11.09
C LEU A 22 2.60 0.00 11.07
N GLU A 23 3.82 -0.46 10.82
CA GLU A 23 5.00 0.39 10.67
C GLU A 23 5.54 0.30 9.24
N ILE A 24 5.79 1.45 8.61
CA ILE A 24 6.38 1.55 7.28
C ILE A 24 7.57 2.50 7.34
N ASP A 25 8.77 2.03 7.01
CA ASP A 25 10.02 2.81 7.07
C ASP A 25 10.23 3.53 8.43
N GLY A 26 9.90 2.86 9.54
CA GLY A 26 10.03 3.43 10.89
C GLY A 26 8.89 4.37 11.31
N ARG A 27 7.80 4.46 10.53
CA ARG A 27 6.66 5.33 10.80
C ARG A 27 5.42 4.51 11.11
N SER A 28 4.77 4.79 12.25
CA SER A 28 3.47 4.21 12.58
C SER A 28 2.39 4.78 11.66
N VAL A 29 1.61 3.90 11.05
CA VAL A 29 0.53 4.22 10.12
C VAL A 29 -0.75 3.50 10.54
N LEU A 30 -1.84 4.26 10.62
CA LEU A 30 -3.18 3.75 10.89
C LEU A 30 -4.00 3.75 9.61
N VAL A 31 -4.44 2.58 9.15
CA VAL A 31 -5.23 2.44 7.91
C VAL A 31 -6.36 1.43 8.06
N PRO A 32 -7.40 1.50 7.22
CA PRO A 32 -8.43 0.47 7.16
C PRO A 32 -7.84 -0.91 6.84
N ALA A 33 -8.30 -1.93 7.57
CA ALA A 33 -7.96 -3.32 7.36
C ALA A 33 -8.19 -3.73 5.90
N GLY A 34 -7.32 -4.60 5.37
CA GLY A 34 -7.38 -5.02 3.97
C GLY A 34 -6.94 -3.97 2.95
N SER A 35 -6.47 -2.78 3.39
CA SER A 35 -5.71 -1.88 2.51
C SER A 35 -4.44 -2.57 2.01
N SER A 36 -3.95 -2.19 0.83
CA SER A 36 -2.62 -2.67 0.39
C SER A 36 -1.51 -1.91 1.12
N VAL A 37 -0.34 -2.53 1.22
CA VAL A 37 0.88 -1.86 1.72
C VAL A 37 1.19 -0.60 0.89
N MET A 38 0.95 -0.64 -0.43
CA MET A 38 1.14 0.53 -1.31
C MET A 38 0.25 1.70 -0.92
N ARG A 39 -1.03 1.45 -0.61
CA ARG A 39 -1.96 2.50 -0.18
C ARG A 39 -1.60 3.03 1.20
N ALA A 40 -1.20 2.15 2.12
CA ALA A 40 -0.79 2.54 3.45
C ALA A 40 0.45 3.45 3.41
N ALA A 41 1.46 3.09 2.63
CA ALA A 41 2.64 3.93 2.39
C ALA A 41 2.24 5.29 1.80
N ALA A 42 1.38 5.31 0.77
CA ALA A 42 0.92 6.55 0.15
C ALA A 42 0.15 7.46 1.13
N ALA A 43 -0.67 6.89 2.01
CA ALA A 43 -1.37 7.63 3.07
C ALA A 43 -0.41 8.24 4.11
N ALA A 44 0.73 7.59 4.35
CA ALA A 44 1.81 8.08 5.20
C ALA A 44 2.78 9.06 4.48
N GLY A 45 2.50 9.40 3.21
CA GLY A 45 3.35 10.26 2.39
C GLY A 45 4.60 9.58 1.83
N ILE A 46 4.73 8.26 1.97
CA ILE A 46 5.82 7.46 1.44
C ILE A 46 5.46 7.02 0.01
N ARG A 47 6.33 7.34 -0.95
CA ARG A 47 6.08 7.04 -2.37
C ARG A 47 6.81 5.77 -2.79
N ILE A 48 6.04 4.71 -3.04
CA ILE A 48 6.54 3.47 -3.65
C ILE A 48 6.41 3.57 -5.18
N PRO A 49 7.47 3.25 -5.96
CA PRO A 49 7.41 3.30 -7.41
C PRO A 49 6.41 2.29 -7.98
N LYS A 50 5.61 2.73 -8.96
CA LYS A 50 4.54 1.93 -9.57
C LYS A 50 4.34 2.30 -11.04
N LEU A 51 4.00 1.29 -11.85
CA LEU A 51 3.56 1.46 -13.25
C LEU A 51 2.18 0.85 -13.49
N CYS A 52 1.92 -0.32 -12.90
CA CYS A 52 0.68 -1.08 -13.14
C CYS A 52 -0.37 -0.94 -12.02
N ALA A 53 -0.22 0.04 -11.12
CA ALA A 53 -1.07 0.19 -9.94
C ALA A 53 -1.63 1.61 -9.89
N THR A 54 -2.95 1.72 -9.75
CA THR A 54 -3.71 2.97 -9.59
C THR A 54 -4.89 2.70 -8.68
N ASP A 55 -5.34 3.71 -7.94
CA ASP A 55 -6.56 3.65 -7.12
C ASP A 55 -7.87 3.46 -7.91
N LEU A 56 -7.83 3.60 -9.24
CA LEU A 56 -8.98 3.41 -10.13
C LEU A 56 -9.17 1.96 -10.60
N LEU A 57 -8.18 1.09 -10.41
CA LEU A 57 -8.18 -0.29 -10.91
C LEU A 57 -7.75 -1.27 -9.82
N LYS A 58 -8.18 -2.52 -9.96
CA LYS A 58 -7.72 -3.58 -9.07
C LYS A 58 -6.22 -3.81 -9.26
N ALA A 59 -5.51 -4.02 -8.14
CA ALA A 59 -4.09 -4.34 -8.16
C ALA A 59 -3.80 -5.61 -8.97
N PHE A 60 -2.75 -5.55 -9.81
CA PHE A 60 -2.36 -6.65 -10.70
C PHE A 60 -1.00 -7.27 -10.36
N GLY A 61 -0.01 -6.46 -9.95
CA GLY A 61 1.33 -6.95 -9.61
C GLY A 61 2.28 -7.23 -10.79
N SER A 62 1.99 -6.72 -11.99
CA SER A 62 2.76 -7.02 -13.22
C SER A 62 4.14 -6.37 -13.25
N CYS A 63 4.25 -5.07 -12.92
CA CYS A 63 5.49 -4.33 -13.12
C CYS A 63 6.61 -4.70 -12.13
N ARG A 64 6.26 -5.30 -10.98
CA ARG A 64 7.19 -5.70 -9.91
C ARG A 64 8.21 -4.61 -9.51
N LEU A 65 7.90 -3.32 -9.69
CA LEU A 65 8.72 -2.21 -9.20
C LEU A 65 8.46 -1.89 -7.73
N CYS A 66 7.26 -2.22 -7.26
CA CYS A 66 6.77 -1.88 -5.93
C CYS A 66 7.15 -2.93 -4.86
N LEU A 67 8.29 -3.60 -5.03
CA LEU A 67 8.73 -4.63 -4.09
C LEU A 67 9.14 -3.98 -2.78
N VAL A 68 8.73 -4.63 -1.69
CA VAL A 68 9.03 -4.21 -0.33
C VAL A 68 9.60 -5.38 0.43
N GLU A 69 10.34 -5.08 1.48
CA GLU A 69 10.75 -6.05 2.48
C GLU A 69 9.69 -6.05 3.59
N ILE A 70 9.42 -7.19 4.21
CA ILE A 70 8.46 -7.27 5.31
C ILE A 70 9.10 -8.16 6.37
N GLU A 71 9.18 -7.66 7.60
CA GLU A 71 9.81 -8.41 8.68
C GLU A 71 9.06 -9.75 8.90
N GLY A 72 9.83 -10.83 9.04
CA GLY A 72 9.28 -12.18 9.21
C GLY A 72 8.75 -12.85 7.94
N GLN A 73 8.71 -12.16 6.78
CA GLN A 73 8.34 -12.77 5.50
C GLN A 73 9.56 -13.11 4.65
N ARG A 74 9.47 -14.20 3.88
CA ARG A 74 10.51 -14.58 2.93
C ARG A 74 10.30 -13.87 1.59
N GLY A 75 11.38 -13.32 1.05
CA GLY A 75 11.40 -12.68 -0.26
C GLY A 75 10.90 -11.23 -0.22
N ARG A 76 10.67 -10.66 -1.40
CA ARG A 76 10.20 -9.28 -1.56
C ARG A 76 8.85 -9.26 -2.25
N PRO A 77 7.73 -9.32 -1.49
CA PRO A 77 6.40 -9.28 -2.08
C PRO A 77 6.11 -7.92 -2.73
N ALA A 78 5.11 -7.87 -3.61
CA ALA A 78 4.69 -6.60 -4.21
C ALA A 78 3.73 -5.87 -3.28
N SER A 79 4.08 -4.64 -2.88
CA SER A 79 3.25 -3.82 -2.00
C SER A 79 1.84 -3.54 -2.54
N CYS A 80 1.64 -3.50 -3.86
CA CYS A 80 0.32 -3.29 -4.45
C CYS A 80 -0.65 -4.46 -4.23
N THR A 81 -0.16 -5.68 -4.06
CA THR A 81 -0.99 -6.88 -3.89
C THR A 81 -1.00 -7.40 -2.46
N THR A 82 -0.02 -6.99 -1.64
CA THR A 82 0.07 -7.38 -0.23
C THR A 82 -0.89 -6.56 0.61
N ALA A 83 -1.81 -7.22 1.30
CA ALA A 83 -2.68 -6.58 2.28
C ALA A 83 -1.91 -6.32 3.59
N VAL A 84 -2.21 -5.19 4.23
CA VAL A 84 -1.66 -4.87 5.56
C VAL A 84 -2.29 -5.75 6.64
N ALA A 85 -1.53 -6.00 7.70
CA ALA A 85 -1.96 -6.69 8.91
C ALA A 85 -1.49 -5.90 10.14
N GLU A 86 -2.16 -6.12 11.28
CA GLU A 86 -1.78 -5.51 12.56
C GLU A 86 -0.34 -5.85 12.93
N GLY A 87 0.44 -4.85 13.34
CA GLY A 87 1.84 -5.00 13.74
C GLY A 87 2.80 -5.38 12.61
N MET A 88 2.36 -5.31 11.35
CA MET A 88 3.25 -5.53 10.20
C MET A 88 4.35 -4.45 10.16
N GLN A 89 5.58 -4.85 9.87
CA GLN A 89 6.71 -3.94 9.65
C GLN A 89 7.21 -4.08 8.22
N VAL A 90 7.16 -2.97 7.48
CA VAL A 90 7.53 -2.84 6.06
C VAL A 90 8.70 -1.88 5.91
#